data_AF-A0A1Q8LCS2-F1
#
_entry.id   AF-A0A1Q8LCS2-F1
#
_cell.length_a   1.000
_cell.length_b   1.000
_cell.length_c   1.000
_cell.angle_alpha   90.00
_cell.angle_beta   90.00
_cell.angle_gamma   90.00
#
_symmetry.space_group_name_H-M   'P 1'
#
loop_
_entity.id
_entity.type
_entity.pdbx_description
1 polymer ?
#
loop_
_entity_poly.entity_id
_entity_poly.type
_entity_poly.pdbx_seq_one_letter_code
_entity_poly.pdbx_strand_id
1 'polypeptide(L)'
;MDRVAVTTLASGWLEALSGFTEYTCLTVACVGCGQPHVDEDDNTLHLPSRAAAILHADATEFWTLGPQGMWCPQCHWDAHAAERAAAERAVVEGGLR
;
A
#
# COMPACT_ATOMS: atom_id res chain seq x y z
N MET A 1 34.65 -36.46 -33.22
CA MET A 1 33.49 -36.59 -32.32
C MET A 1 33.53 -35.39 -31.38
N ASP A 2 33.08 -34.23 -31.88
CA ASP A 2 33.01 -32.98 -31.11
C ASP A 2 31.70 -32.95 -30.32
N ARG A 3 31.80 -33.18 -29.01
CA ARG A 3 30.68 -32.95 -28.09
C ARG A 3 30.72 -31.47 -27.71
N VAL A 4 30.03 -30.67 -28.53
CA VAL A 4 29.77 -29.26 -28.28
C VAL A 4 29.09 -29.09 -26.92
N ALA A 5 29.60 -28.13 -26.14
CA ALA A 5 29.15 -27.71 -24.83
C ALA A 5 27.69 -27.20 -24.85
N VAL A 6 26.73 -28.11 -24.69
CA VAL A 6 25.30 -27.79 -24.57
C VAL A 6 24.86 -27.62 -23.10
N THR A 7 25.76 -27.78 -22.14
CA THR A 7 25.41 -27.78 -20.71
C THR A 7 25.67 -26.44 -19.98
N THR A 8 26.51 -25.55 -20.51
CA THR A 8 26.92 -24.34 -19.76
C THR A 8 25.93 -23.17 -19.91
N LEU A 9 25.14 -23.13 -20.99
CA LEU A 9 24.15 -22.06 -21.21
C LEU A 9 22.92 -22.23 -20.31
N ALA A 10 22.53 -23.46 -19.98
CA ALA A 10 21.35 -23.71 -19.16
C ALA A 10 21.49 -23.17 -17.72
N SER A 11 22.72 -23.20 -17.17
CA SER A 11 22.99 -22.80 -15.78
C SER A 11 22.86 -21.30 -15.55
N GLY A 12 23.39 -20.48 -16.47
CA GLY A 12 23.38 -19.02 -16.31
C GLY A 12 21.98 -18.40 -16.39
N TRP A 13 21.07 -18.97 -17.20
CA TRP A 13 19.67 -18.53 -17.26
C TRP A 13 18.88 -18.91 -15.99
N LEU A 14 19.13 -20.09 -15.43
CA LEU A 14 18.53 -20.51 -14.16
C LEU A 14 19.02 -19.63 -12.99
N GLU A 15 20.31 -19.31 -12.96
CA GLU A 15 20.87 -18.35 -12.00
C GLU A 15 20.32 -16.94 -12.19
N ALA A 16 20.17 -16.47 -13.44
CA ALA A 16 19.56 -15.17 -13.73
C ALA A 16 18.09 -15.09 -13.27
N LEU A 17 17.35 -16.20 -13.34
CA LEU A 17 15.96 -16.27 -12.87
C LEU A 17 15.86 -16.43 -11.35
N SER A 18 16.90 -16.92 -10.67
CA SER A 18 16.89 -17.15 -9.22
C SER A 18 16.76 -15.89 -8.36
N GLY A 19 16.91 -14.70 -8.95
CA GLY A 19 16.68 -13.41 -8.30
C GLY A 19 15.29 -12.81 -8.50
N PHE A 20 14.46 -13.39 -9.38
CA PHE A 20 13.11 -12.88 -9.63
C PHE A 20 12.12 -13.55 -8.68
N THR A 21 11.50 -12.74 -7.82
CA THR A 21 10.34 -13.17 -7.03
C THR A 21 9.08 -12.74 -7.78
N GLU A 22 8.05 -13.60 -7.78
CA GLU A 22 6.76 -13.26 -8.38
C GLU A 22 6.09 -12.12 -7.60
N TYR A 23 5.76 -11.04 -8.30
CA TYR A 23 5.03 -9.90 -7.77
C TYR A 23 3.79 -9.64 -8.61
N THR A 24 2.74 -9.13 -7.97
CA THR A 24 1.53 -8.67 -8.66
C THR A 24 1.44 -7.16 -8.57
N CYS A 25 1.05 -6.50 -9.67
CA CYS A 25 0.69 -5.09 -9.65
C CYS A 25 -0.63 -4.93 -8.88
N LEU A 26 -0.59 -4.21 -7.76
CA LEU A 26 -1.73 -4.05 -6.86
C LEU A 26 -2.01 -2.58 -6.60
N THR A 27 -3.28 -2.21 -6.69
CA THR A 27 -3.74 -0.87 -6.33
C THR A 27 -4.47 -0.94 -4.99
N VAL A 28 -3.95 -0.20 -4.02
CA VAL A 28 -4.65 0.15 -2.78
C VAL A 28 -5.13 1.58 -2.95
N ALA A 29 -6.42 1.83 -2.75
CA ALA A 29 -7.00 3.17 -2.95
C ALA A 29 -7.59 3.70 -1.63
N CYS A 30 -7.50 5.01 -1.44
CA CYS A 30 -8.16 5.70 -0.34
C CYS A 30 -9.68 5.55 -0.47
N VAL A 31 -10.36 5.17 0.61
CA VAL A 31 -11.82 5.02 0.62
C VAL A 31 -12.57 6.35 0.54
N GLY A 32 -11.93 7.45 0.96
CA GLY A 32 -12.51 8.79 0.91
C GLY A 32 -12.46 9.43 -0.47
N CYS A 33 -11.26 9.47 -1.08
CA CYS A 33 -11.04 10.19 -2.34
C CYS A 33 -10.73 9.30 -3.55
N GLY A 34 -10.54 7.99 -3.36
CA GLY A 34 -10.17 7.06 -4.43
C GLY A 34 -8.73 7.18 -4.92
N GLN A 35 -7.91 8.09 -4.36
CA GLN A 35 -6.51 8.24 -4.74
C GLN A 35 -5.77 6.90 -4.55
N PRO A 36 -4.99 6.42 -5.55
CA PRO A 36 -4.17 5.23 -5.38
C PRO A 36 -2.96 5.52 -4.48
N HIS A 37 -2.58 4.55 -3.67
CA HIS A 37 -1.28 4.51 -3.04
C HIS A 37 -0.24 4.11 -4.09
N VAL A 38 0.89 4.80 -4.08
CA VAL A 38 2.02 4.60 -4.97
C VAL A 38 3.28 4.44 -4.11
N ASP A 39 4.33 3.85 -4.68
CA ASP A 39 5.64 3.82 -4.02
C ASP A 39 6.35 5.19 -4.09
N GLU A 40 7.58 5.26 -3.57
CA GLU A 40 8.38 6.48 -3.49
C GLU A 40 8.70 7.12 -4.86
N ASP A 41 8.56 6.35 -5.94
CA ASP A 41 8.83 6.76 -7.32
C ASP A 41 7.51 6.95 -8.11
N ASP A 42 6.38 7.12 -7.43
CA ASP A 42 5.03 7.26 -8.00
C ASP A 42 4.56 6.05 -8.83
N ASN A 43 5.11 4.86 -8.61
CA ASN A 43 4.69 3.65 -9.33
C ASN A 43 3.58 2.89 -8.60
N THR A 44 2.88 2.04 -9.36
CA THR A 44 1.97 1.06 -8.78
C THR A 44 2.75 0.05 -7.94
N LEU A 45 2.19 -0.37 -6.80
CA LEU A 45 2.83 -1.32 -5.90
C LEU A 45 3.03 -2.68 -6.56
N HIS A 46 4.24 -3.23 -6.42
CA HIS A 46 4.59 -4.58 -6.83
C HIS A 46 4.80 -5.44 -5.59
N LEU A 47 3.74 -6.12 -5.15
CA LEU A 47 3.73 -6.87 -3.89
C LEU A 47 3.18 -8.29 -4.09
N PRO A 48 3.58 -9.25 -3.24
CA PRO A 48 3.24 -10.66 -3.43
C PRO A 48 1.76 -10.96 -3.14
N SER A 49 1.04 -10.05 -2.48
CA SER A 49 -0.39 -10.20 -2.21
C SER A 49 -1.07 -8.87 -1.87
N ARG A 50 -2.40 -8.84 -1.97
CA ARG A 50 -3.21 -7.69 -1.54
C ARG A 50 -3.02 -7.36 -0.05
N ALA A 51 -2.85 -8.37 0.80
CA ALA A 51 -2.59 -8.17 2.23
C ALA A 51 -1.24 -7.48 2.44
N ALA A 52 -0.20 -7.89 1.70
CA ALA A 52 1.10 -7.22 1.72
C ALA A 52 1.00 -5.76 1.24
N ALA A 53 0.16 -5.49 0.22
CA ALA A 53 -0.09 -4.12 -0.25
C ALA A 53 -0.77 -3.23 0.78
N ILE A 54 -1.75 -3.76 1.51
CA ILE A 54 -2.41 -3.02 2.60
C ILE A 54 -1.43 -2.75 3.73
N LEU A 55 -0.67 -3.75 4.17
CA LEU A 55 0.33 -3.60 5.23
C LEU A 55 1.47 -2.65 4.83
N HIS A 56 1.89 -2.70 3.58
CA HIS A 56 2.87 -1.75 3.05
C HIS A 56 2.33 -0.33 3.13
N ALA A 57 1.13 -0.08 2.59
CA ALA A 57 0.51 1.24 2.67
C ALA A 57 0.35 1.71 4.13
N ASP A 58 -0.16 0.88 5.04
CA ASP A 58 -0.31 1.23 6.47
C ASP A 58 1.02 1.55 7.19
N ALA A 59 2.12 0.98 6.70
CA ALA A 59 3.46 1.20 7.26
C ALA A 59 4.20 2.41 6.63
N THR A 60 3.69 2.98 5.54
CA THR A 60 4.34 4.09 4.80
C THR A 60 3.53 5.38 4.90
N GLU A 61 4.21 6.52 4.67
CA GLU A 61 3.71 7.90 4.56
C GLU A 61 2.33 8.22 5.20
N PHE A 62 2.09 7.74 6.42
CA PHE A 62 0.88 8.03 7.19
C PHE A 62 -0.44 7.61 6.54
N TRP A 63 -0.41 6.66 5.61
CA TRP A 63 -1.63 5.95 5.24
C TRP A 63 -2.08 5.10 6.43
N THR A 64 -3.39 4.95 6.63
CA THR A 64 -3.91 4.31 7.83
C THR A 64 -5.03 3.35 7.48
N LEU A 65 -4.96 2.13 8.00
CA LEU A 65 -6.01 1.13 7.90
C LEU A 65 -7.11 1.40 8.95
N GLY A 66 -8.23 1.96 8.49
CA GLY A 66 -9.41 2.17 9.30
C GLY A 66 -10.47 1.08 9.12
N PRO A 67 -11.59 1.12 9.88
CA PRO A 67 -12.65 0.11 9.81
C PRO A 67 -13.31 -0.04 8.42
N GLN A 68 -13.28 1.02 7.61
CA GLN A 68 -13.88 1.06 6.28
C GLN A 68 -12.88 0.72 5.16
N GLY A 69 -11.58 0.62 5.48
CA GLY A 69 -10.50 0.40 4.52
C GLY A 69 -9.35 1.39 4.70
N MET A 70 -8.52 1.53 3.66
CA MET A 70 -7.34 2.39 3.68
C MET A 70 -7.71 3.86 3.48
N TRP A 71 -7.06 4.73 4.25
CA TRP A 71 -7.21 6.19 4.16
C TRP A 71 -5.87 6.83 3.82
N CYS A 72 -5.87 7.76 2.87
CA CYS A 72 -4.72 8.62 2.63
C CYS A 72 -4.58 9.66 3.76
N PRO A 73 -3.38 10.25 3.95
CA PRO A 73 -3.12 11.18 5.05
C PRO A 73 -4.10 12.36 5.09
N GLN A 74 -4.43 12.91 3.93
CA GLN A 74 -5.36 14.03 3.81
C GLN A 74 -6.76 13.65 4.31
N CYS A 75 -7.36 12.60 3.75
CA CYS A 75 -8.71 12.18 4.16
C CYS A 75 -8.75 11.69 5.61
N HIS A 76 -7.67 11.07 6.10
CA HIS A 76 -7.55 10.66 7.50
C HIS A 76 -7.56 11.87 8.45
N TRP A 77 -6.77 12.92 8.14
CA TRP A 77 -6.76 14.15 8.93
C TRP A 77 -8.07 14.93 8.84
N ASP A 78 -8.70 14.98 7.67
CA ASP A 78 -10.00 15.64 7.50
C ASP A 78 -11.08 14.95 8.33
N ALA A 79 -11.10 13.61 8.36
CA ALA A 79 -12.02 12.85 9.20
C ALA A 79 -11.78 13.13 10.69
N HIS A 80 -10.53 13.09 11.16
CA HIS A 80 -10.20 13.40 12.55
C HIS A 80 -10.53 14.84 12.95
N ALA A 81 -10.31 15.82 12.06
CA ALA A 81 -10.68 17.21 12.32
C ALA A 81 -12.20 17.35 12.50
N ALA A 82 -12.99 16.66 11.68
CA ALA A 82 -14.44 16.63 11.79
C ALA A 82 -14.92 15.99 13.11
N GLU A 83 -14.30 14.88 13.53
CA GLU A 83 -14.60 14.22 14.81
C GLU A 83 -14.33 15.14 16.01
N ARG A 84 -13.19 15.84 16.04
CA ARG A 84 -12.87 16.79 17.12
C ARG A 84 -13.86 17.95 17.17
N ALA A 85 -14.19 18.53 16.02
CA ALA A 85 -15.18 19.62 15.95
C ALA A 85 -16.58 19.17 16.43
N ALA A 86 -16.98 17.93 16.12
CA ALA A 86 -18.23 17.35 16.61
C ALA A 86 -18.22 17.15 18.13
N ALA A 87 -17.11 16.66 18.70
CA ALA A 87 -16.96 16.49 20.14
C ALA A 87 -17.02 17.84 20.88
N GLU A 88 -16.35 18.87 20.35
CA GLU A 88 -16.39 20.23 20.92
C GLU A 88 -17.81 20.81 20.90
N ARG A 89 -18.54 20.65 19.79
CA ARG A 89 -19.95 21.07 19.70
C ARG A 89 -20.83 20.34 20.71
N ALA A 90 -20.65 19.03 20.87
CA ALA A 90 -21.39 18.23 21.85
C ALA A 90 -21.12 18.69 23.30
N VAL A 91 -19.90 19.14 23.60
CA VAL A 91 -19.57 19.74 24.92
C VAL A 91 -20.28 21.07 25.12
N VAL A 92 -20.30 21.94 24.09
CA VAL A 92 -20.99 23.25 24.17
C VAL A 92 -22.51 23.07 24.30
N GLU A 93 -23.11 22.14 23.54
CA GLU A 93 -24.55 21.86 23.57
C GLU A 93 -24.96 21.08 24.84
N GLY A 94 -24.08 20.24 25.37
CA GLY A 94 -24.29 19.48 26.60
C GLY A 94 -23.96 20.23 27.90
N GLY A 95 -23.22 21.34 27.81
CA GLY A 95 -22.78 22.16 28.94
C GLY A 95 -23.75 23.29 29.34
N LEU A 96 -24.91 23.39 28.71
CA LEU A 96 -25.96 24.37 29.03
C LEU A 96 -27.09 23.68 29.81
N ARG A 97 -26.82 23.30 31.05
CA ARG A 97 -27.82 23.01 32.10
C ARG A 97 -27.33 23.52 33.45
#